data_AF-A0A9R0QPZ3-F1
#
_entry.id   AF-A0A9R0QPZ3-F1
#
_cell.length_a   1.000
_cell.length_b   1.000
_cell.length_c   1.000
_cell.angle_alpha   90.00
_cell.angle_beta   90.00
_cell.angle_gamma   90.00
#
_symmetry.space_group_name_H-M   'P 1'
#
loop_
_entity.id
_entity.type
_entity.pdbx_description
1 polymer ?
#
loop_
_entity_poly.entity_id
_entity_poly.type
_entity_poly.pdbx_seq_one_letter_code
_entity_poly.pdbx_strand_id
1 'polypeptide(L)'
;MATAPSKVVVLMAFMAAALSSVSMAAGPAGLQHGFYNSSCPKAEDTVRNVVQGMIRNDPTMGAAFVRLFFHDCLVRGCDASILLDPTTSKPETEKTTIPLRGYDAVNKIKDAVEAVCPGVVSCADILAFAARDSTCASGGFTFHMPSGRLDGFQSIADEVFQGIPSPRFSSKNFLIASPPRASTLRT
;
A
#
# COMPACT_ATOMS: atom_id res chain seq x y z
N MET A 1 6.12 38.22 -53.73
CA MET A 1 4.78 38.48 -53.17
C MET A 1 4.55 37.49 -52.05
N ALA A 2 4.73 37.89 -50.80
CA ALA A 2 4.50 37.04 -49.63
C ALA A 2 3.04 37.18 -49.20
N THR A 3 2.29 36.08 -49.17
CA THR A 3 0.91 36.04 -48.69
C THR A 3 0.91 36.01 -47.16
N ALA A 4 0.25 36.98 -46.54
CA ALA A 4 0.06 37.00 -45.10
C ALA A 4 -0.91 35.87 -44.69
N PRO A 5 -0.61 35.09 -43.62
CA PRO A 5 -1.50 34.03 -43.18
C PRO A 5 -2.81 34.60 -42.62
N SER A 6 -3.93 33.99 -43.00
CA SER A 6 -5.29 34.37 -42.57
C SER A 6 -5.45 34.24 -41.06
N LYS A 7 -6.16 35.20 -40.42
CA LYS A 7 -6.39 35.26 -38.96
C LYS A 7 -6.97 33.96 -38.38
N VAL A 8 -7.70 33.19 -39.18
CA VAL A 8 -8.28 31.88 -38.80
C VAL A 8 -7.20 30.81 -38.60
N VAL A 9 -6.14 30.82 -39.43
CA VAL A 9 -5.01 29.88 -39.32
C VAL A 9 -4.21 30.16 -38.05
N VAL A 10 -4.05 31.43 -37.70
CA VAL A 10 -3.38 31.86 -36.47
C VAL A 10 -4.20 31.45 -35.23
N LEU A 11 -5.52 31.65 -35.24
CA LEU A 11 -6.42 31.27 -34.13
C LEU A 11 -6.51 29.74 -33.91
N MET A 12 -6.53 28.93 -34.97
CA MET A 12 -6.49 27.47 -34.87
C MET A 12 -5.17 26.96 -34.29
N ALA A 13 -4.04 27.59 -34.63
CA ALA A 13 -2.73 27.25 -34.08
C ALA A 13 -2.64 27.57 -32.57
N PHE A 14 -3.25 28.67 -32.11
CA PHE A 14 -3.30 29.02 -30.68
C PHE A 14 -4.18 28.06 -29.86
N MET A 15 -5.30 27.56 -30.41
CA MET A 15 -6.15 26.57 -29.74
C MET A 15 -5.52 25.17 -29.68
N ALA A 16 -4.77 24.75 -30.72
CA ALA A 16 -4.05 23.48 -30.71
C ALA A 16 -2.86 23.47 -29.73
N ALA A 17 -2.21 24.62 -29.51
CA ALA A 17 -1.14 24.77 -28.53
C ALA A 17 -1.65 24.73 -27.07
N ALA A 18 -2.91 25.08 -26.83
CA ALA A 18 -3.51 25.08 -25.48
C ALA A 18 -3.93 23.69 -24.98
N LEU A 19 -4.02 22.67 -25.85
CA LEU A 19 -4.38 21.30 -25.46
C LEU A 19 -3.18 20.37 -25.22
N SER A 20 -1.94 20.85 -25.39
CA SER A 20 -0.76 19.99 -25.49
C SER A 20 0.15 19.96 -24.25
N SER A 21 -0.31 20.41 -23.07
CA SER A 21 0.55 20.41 -21.89
C SER A 21 -0.23 20.27 -20.57
N VAL A 22 -0.55 19.04 -20.18
CA VAL A 22 -0.18 18.44 -18.88
C VAL A 22 -0.30 16.92 -19.04
N SER A 23 0.78 16.27 -19.47
CA SER A 23 0.99 14.86 -19.10
C SER A 23 2.22 14.83 -18.22
N MET A 24 2.01 15.05 -16.93
CA MET A 24 2.96 14.61 -15.92
C MET A 24 2.79 13.10 -15.81
N ALA A 25 3.41 12.36 -16.74
CA ALA A 25 3.79 11.00 -16.44
C ALA A 25 4.84 11.11 -15.32
N ALA A 26 4.38 11.21 -14.09
CA ALA A 26 5.21 10.92 -12.94
C ALA A 26 5.75 9.51 -13.20
N GLY A 27 7.08 9.36 -13.30
CA GLY A 27 7.69 8.05 -13.10
C GLY A 27 7.19 7.46 -11.77
N PRO A 28 7.40 6.17 -11.48
CA PRO A 28 6.92 5.59 -10.23
C PRO A 28 7.40 6.48 -9.07
N ALA A 29 6.47 7.23 -8.48
CA ALA A 29 6.78 8.10 -7.37
C ALA A 29 7.26 7.16 -6.28
N GLY A 30 8.55 7.24 -5.95
CA GLY A 30 9.09 6.43 -4.86
C GLY A 30 8.27 6.68 -3.61
N LEU A 31 8.18 5.67 -2.74
CA LEU A 31 7.49 5.84 -1.46
C LEU A 31 8.12 7.03 -0.72
N GLN A 32 7.27 7.89 -0.17
CA GLN A 32 7.70 9.13 0.49
C GLN A 32 6.97 9.33 1.81
N HIS A 33 7.59 10.07 2.72
CA HIS A 33 6.92 10.49 3.95
C HIS A 33 5.91 11.59 3.66
N GLY A 34 4.73 11.52 4.28
CA GLY A 34 3.68 12.53 4.09
C GLY A 34 3.02 12.52 2.70
N PHE A 35 2.98 11.36 2.03
CA PHE A 35 2.36 11.22 0.70
C PHE A 35 0.91 11.74 0.67
N TYR A 36 0.17 11.57 1.77
CA TYR A 36 -1.22 12.00 1.91
C TYR A 36 -1.41 13.40 2.51
N ASN A 37 -0.35 14.16 2.79
CA ASN A 37 -0.45 15.45 3.50
C ASN A 37 -1.35 16.48 2.80
N SER A 38 -1.47 16.43 1.46
CA SER A 38 -2.32 17.33 0.69
C SER A 38 -3.68 16.71 0.34
N SER A 39 -3.71 15.41 0.03
CA SER A 39 -4.91 14.71 -0.46
C SER A 39 -5.80 14.18 0.66
N CYS A 40 -5.21 13.71 1.76
CA CYS A 40 -5.93 13.28 2.97
C CYS A 40 -5.08 13.53 4.23
N PRO A 41 -5.03 14.78 4.73
CA PRO A 41 -4.17 15.16 5.85
C PRO A 41 -4.45 14.37 7.14
N LYS A 42 -5.66 13.81 7.27
CA LYS A 42 -6.10 13.04 8.44
C LYS A 42 -5.91 11.52 8.28
N ALA A 43 -5.34 11.04 7.17
CA ALA A 43 -5.21 9.61 6.89
C ALA A 43 -4.47 8.85 8.00
N GLU A 44 -3.24 9.28 8.30
CA GLU A 44 -2.38 8.59 9.28
C GLU A 44 -2.96 8.65 10.69
N ASP A 45 -3.51 9.79 11.10
CA ASP A 45 -4.16 9.96 12.41
C ASP A 45 -5.42 9.10 12.54
N THR A 46 -6.21 8.99 11.48
CA THR A 46 -7.42 8.15 11.49
C THR A 46 -7.05 6.69 11.66
N VAL A 47 -6.07 6.19 10.90
CA VAL A 47 -5.55 4.82 11.05
C VAL A 47 -5.02 4.60 12.47
N ARG A 48 -4.17 5.51 12.95
CA ARG A 48 -3.58 5.45 14.29
C ARG A 48 -4.62 5.33 15.38
N ASN A 49 -5.66 6.16 15.35
CA ASN A 49 -6.69 6.19 16.37
C ASN A 49 -7.51 4.89 16.40
N VAL A 50 -7.88 4.37 15.23
CA VAL A 50 -8.63 3.11 15.12
C VAL A 50 -7.77 1.93 15.59
N VAL A 51 -6.53 1.84 15.12
CA VAL A 51 -5.58 0.77 15.49
C VAL A 51 -5.32 0.78 16.98
N GLN A 52 -5.04 1.94 17.58
CA GLN A 52 -4.85 2.02 19.03
C GLN A 52 -6.11 1.64 19.81
N GLY A 53 -7.29 2.01 19.32
CA GLY A 53 -8.57 1.57 19.89
C GLY A 53 -8.70 0.04 19.87
N MET A 54 -8.38 -0.59 18.75
CA MET A 54 -8.40 -2.05 18.61
C MET A 54 -7.38 -2.73 19.54
N ILE A 55 -6.16 -2.20 19.65
CA ILE A 55 -5.12 -2.74 20.54
C ILE A 55 -5.50 -2.59 22.02
N ARG A 56 -6.12 -1.47 22.41
CA ARG A 56 -6.61 -1.28 23.78
C ARG A 56 -7.70 -2.29 24.14
N ASN A 57 -8.58 -2.61 23.19
CA ASN A 57 -9.64 -3.59 23.39
C ASN A 57 -9.12 -5.03 23.34
N ASP A 58 -8.16 -5.31 22.46
CA ASP A 58 -7.47 -6.59 22.35
C ASP A 58 -5.99 -6.39 22.01
N PRO A 59 -5.08 -6.55 22.99
CA PRO A 59 -3.64 -6.34 22.80
C PRO A 59 -3.02 -7.22 21.71
N THR A 60 -3.61 -8.38 21.40
CA THR A 60 -3.09 -9.30 20.38
C THR A 60 -3.26 -8.78 18.95
N MET A 61 -4.12 -7.77 18.75
CA MET A 61 -4.31 -7.13 17.45
C MET A 61 -3.05 -6.45 16.93
N GLY A 62 -2.19 -5.93 17.82
CA GLY A 62 -0.94 -5.30 17.40
C GLY A 62 -0.04 -6.27 16.66
N ALA A 63 0.14 -7.48 17.22
CA ALA A 63 0.90 -8.55 16.56
C ALA A 63 0.22 -9.04 15.27
N ALA A 64 -1.12 -9.06 15.23
CA ALA A 64 -1.87 -9.46 14.05
C ALA A 64 -1.61 -8.51 12.86
N PHE A 65 -1.63 -7.20 13.06
CA PHE A 65 -1.36 -6.22 12.00
C PHE A 65 0.07 -6.31 11.49
N VAL A 66 1.06 -6.44 12.38
CA VAL A 66 2.46 -6.59 11.99
C VAL A 66 2.66 -7.85 11.15
N ARG A 67 2.06 -8.97 11.56
CA ARG A 67 2.12 -10.23 10.82
C ARG A 67 1.42 -10.12 9.46
N LEU A 68 0.25 -9.49 9.40
CA LEU A 68 -0.49 -9.33 8.16
C LEU A 68 0.30 -8.49 7.13
N PHE A 69 0.91 -7.38 7.57
CA PHE A 69 1.79 -6.57 6.73
C PHE A 69 3.05 -7.31 6.28
N PHE A 70 3.66 -8.11 7.16
CA PHE A 70 4.79 -8.96 6.79
C PHE A 70 4.43 -9.96 5.68
N HIS A 71 3.28 -10.61 5.80
CA HIS A 71 2.84 -11.59 4.82
C HIS A 71 2.49 -10.94 3.47
N ASP A 72 1.88 -9.75 3.48
CA ASP A 72 1.65 -8.96 2.25
C ASP A 72 2.97 -8.73 1.50
N CYS A 73 3.95 -8.11 2.18
CA CYS A 73 5.20 -7.71 1.57
C CYS A 73 6.09 -8.85 1.03
N LEU A 74 5.97 -10.07 1.56
CA LEU A 74 6.84 -11.18 1.17
C LEU A 74 6.36 -12.01 -0.02
N VAL A 75 5.07 -11.94 -0.36
CA VAL A 75 4.51 -12.70 -1.49
C VAL A 75 4.78 -11.93 -2.78
N ARG A 76 4.09 -10.80 -3.00
CA ARG A 76 4.19 -10.00 -4.23
C ARG A 76 4.75 -8.59 -4.04
N GLY A 77 5.17 -8.26 -2.83
CA GLY A 77 5.45 -6.89 -2.41
C GLY A 77 4.28 -6.33 -1.62
N CYS A 78 4.43 -5.14 -1.06
CA CYS A 78 3.40 -4.56 -0.19
C CYS A 78 2.30 -3.92 -1.05
N ASP A 79 1.41 -4.71 -1.61
CA ASP A 79 0.33 -4.29 -2.52
C ASP A 79 -1.08 -4.69 -2.03
N ALA A 80 -1.24 -5.12 -0.78
CA ALA A 80 -2.50 -5.59 -0.23
C ALA A 80 -3.16 -6.77 -0.98
N SER A 81 -2.42 -7.52 -1.80
CA SER A 81 -2.93 -8.73 -2.47
C SER A 81 -3.48 -9.75 -1.47
N ILE A 82 -2.93 -9.77 -0.26
CA ILE A 82 -3.37 -10.67 0.81
C ILE A 82 -4.79 -10.40 1.32
N LEU A 83 -5.33 -9.20 1.08
CA LEU A 83 -6.65 -8.81 1.52
C LEU A 83 -7.75 -9.27 0.56
N LEU A 84 -7.41 -9.65 -0.68
CA LEU A 84 -8.38 -10.05 -1.69
C LEU A 84 -9.08 -11.36 -1.31
N ASP A 85 -10.42 -11.32 -1.33
CA ASP A 85 -11.25 -12.49 -1.10
C ASP A 85 -11.32 -13.40 -2.34
N PRO A 86 -11.44 -14.73 -2.14
CA PRO A 86 -11.61 -15.65 -3.24
C PRO A 86 -12.95 -15.40 -3.96
N THR A 87 -12.93 -15.51 -5.28
CA THR A 87 -14.12 -15.39 -6.12
C THR A 87 -14.36 -16.69 -6.90
N THR A 88 -15.52 -16.83 -7.54
CA THR A 88 -15.82 -18.00 -8.37
C THR A 88 -14.83 -18.17 -9.53
N SER A 89 -14.27 -17.08 -10.05
CA SER A 89 -13.25 -17.11 -11.10
C SER A 89 -11.81 -17.20 -10.58
N LYS A 90 -11.57 -16.83 -9.32
CA LYS A 90 -10.26 -16.91 -8.64
C LYS A 90 -10.43 -17.46 -7.22
N PRO A 91 -10.65 -18.79 -7.08
CA PRO A 91 -10.92 -19.40 -5.77
C PRO A 91 -9.66 -19.55 -4.91
N GLU A 92 -8.49 -19.62 -5.52
CA GLU A 92 -7.20 -19.86 -4.85
C GLU A 92 -6.45 -18.54 -4.59
N THR A 93 -6.71 -17.93 -3.44
CA THR A 93 -6.06 -16.67 -3.02
C THR A 93 -5.09 -16.89 -1.86
N GLU A 94 -4.24 -15.91 -1.56
CA GLU A 94 -3.30 -16.00 -0.43
C GLU A 94 -4.03 -16.23 0.91
N LYS A 95 -5.23 -15.66 1.03
CA LYS A 95 -6.12 -15.78 2.19
C LYS A 95 -6.64 -17.20 2.40
N THR A 96 -6.80 -18.01 1.35
CA THR A 96 -7.24 -19.42 1.49
C THR A 96 -6.09 -20.34 1.92
N THR A 97 -4.84 -19.99 1.58
CA THR A 97 -3.65 -20.77 1.95
C THR A 97 -3.25 -20.59 3.41
N ILE A 98 -3.14 -19.34 3.86
CA ILE A 98 -2.77 -19.02 5.25
C ILE A 98 -3.79 -18.05 5.82
N PRO A 99 -4.82 -18.55 6.53
CA PRO A 99 -5.79 -17.66 7.16
C PRO A 99 -5.09 -16.90 8.29
N LEU A 100 -4.90 -15.60 8.09
CA LEU A 100 -4.39 -14.71 9.11
C LEU A 100 -5.53 -14.04 9.85
N ARG A 101 -5.20 -13.52 11.04
CA ARG A 101 -6.11 -12.69 11.80
C ARG A 101 -5.94 -11.23 11.37
N GLY A 102 -7.03 -10.46 11.40
CA GLY A 102 -7.00 -9.02 11.24
C GLY A 102 -7.64 -8.48 9.97
N TYR A 103 -8.10 -9.33 9.04
CA TYR A 103 -8.79 -8.90 7.82
C TYR A 103 -9.99 -7.98 8.11
N ASP A 104 -10.90 -8.41 8.99
CA ASP A 104 -12.06 -7.58 9.37
C ASP A 104 -11.67 -6.28 10.07
N ALA A 105 -10.54 -6.29 10.78
CA ALA A 105 -10.03 -5.11 11.45
C ALA A 105 -9.48 -4.10 10.43
N VAL A 106 -8.79 -4.58 9.39
CA VAL A 106 -8.34 -3.75 8.27
C VAL A 106 -9.53 -3.15 7.52
N ASN A 107 -10.60 -3.93 7.29
CA ASN A 107 -11.84 -3.40 6.69
C ASN A 107 -12.43 -2.25 7.52
N LYS A 108 -12.51 -2.40 8.85
CA LYS A 108 -12.98 -1.31 9.74
C LYS A 108 -12.09 -0.07 9.70
N ILE A 109 -10.77 -0.25 9.58
CA ILE A 109 -9.84 0.87 9.42
C ILE A 109 -10.08 1.55 8.07
N LYS A 110 -10.22 0.76 7.00
CA LYS A 110 -10.54 1.26 5.65
C LYS A 110 -11.83 2.05 5.65
N ASP A 111 -12.90 1.52 6.23
CA ASP A 111 -14.20 2.21 6.33
C ASP A 111 -14.08 3.56 7.04
N ALA A 112 -13.31 3.62 8.14
CA ALA A 112 -13.06 4.87 8.86
C ALA A 112 -12.26 5.88 8.03
N VAL A 113 -11.28 5.42 7.25
CA VAL A 113 -10.49 6.27 6.35
C VAL A 113 -11.34 6.76 5.17
N GLU A 114 -12.14 5.88 4.55
CA GLU A 114 -13.03 6.22 3.44
C GLU A 114 -14.11 7.21 3.86
N ALA A 115 -14.58 7.17 5.11
CA ALA A 115 -15.48 8.18 5.66
C ALA A 115 -14.85 9.58 5.75
N VAL A 116 -13.52 9.67 5.77
CA VAL A 116 -12.76 10.94 5.84
C VAL A 116 -12.29 11.40 4.47
N CYS A 117 -11.77 10.48 3.65
CA CYS A 117 -11.23 10.76 2.33
C CYS A 117 -11.50 9.61 1.34
N PRO A 118 -12.66 9.64 0.66
CA PRO A 118 -13.09 8.57 -0.23
C PRO A 118 -12.12 8.35 -1.39
N GLY A 119 -11.70 7.09 -1.59
CA GLY A 119 -10.90 6.66 -2.74
C GLY A 119 -9.47 7.18 -2.79
N VAL A 120 -8.94 7.73 -1.68
CA VAL A 120 -7.61 8.35 -1.65
C VAL A 120 -6.53 7.39 -1.14
N VAL A 121 -6.78 6.72 -0.03
CA VAL A 121 -5.75 5.93 0.69
C VAL A 121 -5.85 4.46 0.30
N SER A 122 -4.74 3.87 -0.14
CA SER A 122 -4.70 2.46 -0.52
C SER A 122 -4.80 1.53 0.68
N CYS A 123 -5.33 0.32 0.47
CA CYS A 123 -5.32 -0.72 1.49
C CYS A 123 -3.90 -1.14 1.87
N ALA A 124 -2.96 -1.11 0.91
CA ALA A 124 -1.55 -1.39 1.14
C ALA A 124 -0.92 -0.40 2.12
N ASP A 125 -1.22 0.91 2.00
CA ASP A 125 -0.72 1.89 2.96
C ASP A 125 -1.46 1.84 4.30
N ILE A 126 -2.73 1.46 4.33
CA ILE A 126 -3.44 1.19 5.59
C ILE A 126 -2.76 0.06 6.37
N LEU A 127 -2.37 -1.04 5.72
CA LEU A 127 -1.62 -2.12 6.36
C LEU A 127 -0.26 -1.63 6.89
N ALA A 128 0.47 -0.86 6.09
CA ALA A 128 1.75 -0.27 6.47
C ALA A 128 1.63 0.62 7.71
N PHE A 129 0.64 1.51 7.74
CA PHE A 129 0.36 2.37 8.87
C PHE A 129 -0.09 1.58 10.10
N ALA A 130 -0.97 0.59 9.93
CA ALA A 130 -1.41 -0.25 11.04
C ALA A 130 -0.27 -1.04 11.68
N ALA A 131 0.66 -1.58 10.87
CA ALA A 131 1.85 -2.26 11.36
C ALA A 131 2.81 -1.30 12.09
N ARG A 132 3.06 -0.10 11.53
CA ARG A 132 3.84 0.95 12.21
C ARG A 132 3.22 1.30 13.56
N ASP A 133 1.92 1.56 13.59
CA ASP A 133 1.21 2.03 14.77
C ASP A 133 1.19 0.96 15.87
N SER A 134 1.03 -0.31 15.47
CA SER A 134 1.13 -1.47 16.36
C SER A 134 2.52 -1.66 16.95
N THR A 135 3.56 -1.44 16.12
CA THR A 135 4.96 -1.52 16.55
C THR A 135 5.30 -0.38 17.50
N CYS A 136 4.85 0.85 17.20
CA CYS A 136 5.04 2.01 18.08
C CYS A 136 4.34 1.80 19.43
N ALA A 137 3.12 1.27 19.41
CA ALA A 137 2.34 1.00 20.63
C ALA A 137 3.02 -0.05 21.52
N SER A 138 3.60 -1.10 20.93
CA SER A 138 4.26 -2.18 21.68
C SER A 138 5.69 -1.83 22.10
N GLY A 139 6.41 -1.09 21.27
CA GLY A 139 7.85 -0.83 21.41
C GLY A 139 8.20 0.48 22.11
N GLY A 140 7.26 1.42 22.26
CA GLY A 140 7.50 2.70 22.93
C GLY A 140 8.39 3.68 22.15
N PHE A 141 8.52 3.49 20.83
CA PHE A 141 9.25 4.40 19.94
C PHE A 141 8.36 4.85 18.78
N THR A 142 8.83 5.84 18.02
CA THR A 142 8.13 6.36 16.84
C THR A 142 9.05 6.39 15.64
N PHE A 143 8.52 6.06 14.47
CA PHE A 143 9.21 6.19 13.19
C PHE A 143 8.21 6.58 12.10
N HIS A 144 8.69 7.24 11.05
CA HIS A 144 7.88 7.57 9.90
C HIS A 144 7.76 6.36 8.96
N MET A 145 6.56 6.13 8.43
CA MET A 145 6.32 5.08 7.44
C MET A 145 6.17 5.73 6.06
N PRO A 146 7.06 5.45 5.09
CA PRO A 146 6.89 5.97 3.75
C PRO A 146 5.63 5.36 3.11
N SER A 147 4.90 6.16 2.35
CA SER A 147 3.60 5.84 1.74
C SER A 147 3.57 6.24 0.26
N GLY A 148 2.49 5.87 -0.43
CA GLY A 148 2.35 5.90 -1.88
C GLY A 148 2.24 4.51 -2.50
N ARG A 149 1.93 3.46 -1.72
CA ARG A 149 1.69 2.11 -2.24
C ARG A 149 0.35 2.07 -2.97
N LEU A 150 0.25 1.21 -3.96
CA LEU A 150 -1.00 0.96 -4.70
C LEU A 150 -1.48 -0.46 -4.43
N ASP A 151 -2.79 -0.65 -4.50
CA ASP A 151 -3.42 -1.95 -4.29
C ASP A 151 -3.27 -2.85 -5.54
N GLY A 152 -2.91 -4.10 -5.30
CA GLY A 152 -2.78 -5.15 -6.29
C GLY A 152 -4.14 -5.72 -6.71
N PHE A 153 -4.20 -6.29 -7.91
CA PHE A 153 -5.42 -6.85 -8.50
C PHE A 153 -5.42 -8.39 -8.56
N GLN A 154 -4.39 -9.02 -8.02
CA GLN A 154 -4.17 -10.46 -8.09
C GLN A 154 -3.67 -10.98 -6.74
N SER A 155 -4.26 -12.08 -6.30
CA SER A 155 -3.84 -12.85 -5.12
C SER A 155 -3.76 -14.30 -5.57
N ILE A 156 -2.61 -14.95 -5.34
CA ILE A 156 -2.32 -16.29 -5.86
C ILE A 156 -1.84 -17.16 -4.70
N ALA A 157 -2.59 -18.22 -4.41
CA ALA A 157 -2.30 -19.14 -3.32
C ALA A 157 -0.87 -19.72 -3.34
N ASP A 158 -0.37 -20.11 -4.52
CA ASP A 158 0.93 -20.77 -4.68
C ASP A 158 2.13 -19.87 -4.37
N GLU A 159 1.97 -18.55 -4.51
CA GLU A 159 3.06 -17.61 -4.26
C GLU A 159 3.37 -17.48 -2.77
N VAL A 160 2.40 -17.81 -1.90
CA VAL A 160 2.59 -17.84 -0.45
C VAL A 160 3.69 -18.81 -0.07
N PHE A 161 3.73 -20.01 -0.68
CA PHE A 161 4.73 -21.03 -0.37
C PHE A 161 6.14 -20.66 -0.86
N GLN A 162 6.23 -19.76 -1.83
CA GLN A 162 7.49 -19.28 -2.39
C GLN A 162 8.03 -18.08 -1.60
N GLY A 163 7.12 -17.21 -1.14
CA GLY A 163 7.47 -15.97 -0.45
C GLY A 163 7.64 -16.10 1.07
N ILE A 164 6.89 -16.99 1.72
CA ILE A 164 6.85 -17.07 3.18
C ILE A 164 7.81 -18.14 3.71
N PRO A 165 8.80 -17.78 4.56
CA PRO A 165 9.70 -18.75 5.14
C PRO A 165 8.97 -19.66 6.14
N SER A 166 9.23 -20.97 6.07
CA SER A 166 8.65 -21.92 7.02
C SER A 166 9.29 -21.76 8.41
N PRO A 167 8.52 -21.94 9.51
CA PRO A 167 9.07 -21.98 10.87
C PRO A 167 10.13 -23.07 11.09
N ARG A 168 10.19 -24.07 10.19
CA ARG A 168 11.17 -25.17 10.24
C ARG A 168 12.41 -24.91 9.38
N PHE A 169 12.56 -23.72 8.78
CA PHE A 169 13.75 -23.40 8.02
C PHE A 169 14.99 -23.37 8.91
N SER A 170 16.07 -23.98 8.42
CA SER A 170 17.40 -23.73 8.97
C SER A 170 17.79 -22.27 8.71
N SER A 171 18.77 -21.76 9.46
CA SER A 171 19.28 -20.40 9.27
C SER A 171 19.74 -20.14 7.82
N LYS A 172 20.28 -21.16 7.15
CA LYS A 172 20.70 -21.09 5.73
C LYS A 172 19.49 -20.90 4.81
N ASN A 173 18.44 -21.68 5.02
CA ASN A 173 17.23 -21.62 4.18
C ASN A 173 16.48 -20.30 4.37
N PHE A 174 16.50 -19.74 5.58
CA PHE A 174 15.92 -18.41 5.85
C PHE A 174 16.62 -17.30 5.06
N LEU A 175 17.95 -17.28 5.02
CA LEU A 175 18.73 -16.29 4.27
C LEU A 175 18.50 -16.39 2.75
N ILE A 176 18.29 -17.61 2.24
CA ILE A 176 18.00 -17.85 0.83
C ILE A 176 16.58 -17.38 0.47
N ALA A 177 15.60 -17.65 1.34
CA ALA A 177 14.20 -17.25 1.12
C ALA A 177 13.95 -15.75 1.35
N SER A 178 14.86 -15.08 2.07
CA SER A 178 14.86 -13.63 2.28
C SER A 178 16.04 -13.00 1.54
N PRO A 179 16.13 -13.11 0.19
CA PRO A 179 17.17 -12.41 -0.54
C PRO A 179 17.01 -10.91 -0.26
N PRO A 180 18.11 -10.11 -0.24
CA PRO A 180 18.03 -8.69 0.00
C PRO A 180 17.19 -8.03 -1.11
N ARG A 181 15.87 -7.94 -0.90
CA ARG A 181 14.95 -7.21 -1.77
C ARG A 181 15.22 -5.73 -1.53
N ALA A 182 16.12 -5.17 -2.33
CA ALA A 182 16.44 -3.74 -2.43
C ALA A 182 16.31 -2.95 -1.11
N SER A 183 16.79 -3.50 0.00
CA SER A 183 17.08 -2.72 1.20
C SER A 183 18.47 -2.14 1.02
N THR A 184 18.65 -1.33 -0.02
CA THR A 184 19.79 -0.44 -0.08
C THR A 184 19.52 0.58 1.02
N LEU A 185 19.98 0.30 2.23
CA LEU A 185 20.25 1.32 3.22
C LEU A 185 21.23 2.28 2.55
N ARG A 186 20.71 3.30 1.86
CA ARG A 186 21.47 4.52 1.63
C ARG A 186 21.53 5.21 2.98
N THR A 187 22.53 4.82 3.76
CA THR A 187 23.11 5.70 4.78
C THR A 187 23.70 6.92 4.11
#